data_AF-A0A7W1B7S7-F1
#
_entry.id   AF-A0A7W1B7S7-F1
#
_cell.length_a   1.000
_cell.length_b   1.000
_cell.length_c   1.000
_cell.angle_alpha   90.00
_cell.angle_beta   90.00
_cell.angle_gamma   90.00
#
_symmetry.space_group_name_H-M   'P 1'
#
loop_
_entity.id
_entity.type
_entity.pdbx_description
1 polymer ?
#
loop_
_entity_poly.entity_id
_entity_poly.type
_entity_poly.pdbx_seq_one_letter_code
_entity_poly.pdbx_strand_id
1 'polypeptide(L)'
;MLKLTALLALSGCSLWMQPAPKPLPARGTVECDTGVMPAVVDGLTGVVAGGLAWLALSLGPVATDPDPDDQGPVLLGVGIGVFAVGYLTSAIYGVTVARGCTQAYATMQAREDAARQNEQASVVRTATRTRANQLTKQASAAAIASDCATVTLIDPQVRELDRDFYDAVFLRDVGIQRCLKTP
;
A
#
# COMPACT_ATOMS: atom_id res chain seq x y z
N MET A 1 -44.72 8.12 -30.23
CA MET A 1 -43.48 7.43 -29.80
C MET A 1 -42.38 8.38 -29.28
N LEU A 2 -42.63 9.68 -29.09
CA LEU A 2 -41.62 10.68 -28.66
C LEU A 2 -41.36 10.77 -27.14
N LYS A 3 -42.06 10.00 -26.29
CA LYS A 3 -42.00 10.15 -24.82
C LYS A 3 -40.95 9.25 -24.13
N LEU A 4 -40.42 8.22 -24.81
CA LEU A 4 -39.46 7.28 -24.19
C LEU A 4 -38.00 7.77 -24.23
N THR A 5 -37.63 8.56 -25.25
CA THR A 5 -36.28 9.09 -25.44
C THR A 5 -35.92 10.21 -24.45
N ALA A 6 -36.91 10.98 -23.98
CA ALA A 6 -36.67 12.04 -22.99
C ALA A 6 -36.36 11.51 -21.57
N LEU A 7 -36.80 10.28 -21.24
CA LEU A 7 -36.56 9.67 -19.93
C LEU A 7 -35.14 9.09 -19.80
N LEU A 8 -34.52 8.66 -20.91
CA LEU A 8 -33.13 8.15 -20.92
C LEU A 8 -32.09 9.28 -20.87
N ALA A 9 -32.42 10.50 -21.29
CA ALA A 9 -31.49 11.63 -21.25
C ALA A 9 -31.35 12.27 -19.85
N LEU A 10 -32.34 12.10 -18.97
CA LEU A 10 -32.37 12.74 -17.64
C LEU A 10 -31.65 11.94 -16.55
N SER A 11 -31.39 10.64 -16.74
CA SER A 11 -30.66 9.81 -15.77
C SER A 11 -29.14 9.87 -15.90
N GLY A 12 -28.59 10.51 -16.96
CA GLY A 12 -27.16 10.46 -17.27
C GLY A 12 -26.27 11.52 -16.60
N CYS A 13 -26.84 12.60 -16.06
CA CYS A 13 -26.04 13.77 -15.64
C CYS A 13 -25.65 13.81 -14.15
N SER A 14 -26.28 13.00 -13.28
CA SER A 14 -25.95 12.98 -11.84
C SER A 14 -24.66 12.21 -11.52
N LEU A 15 -24.05 11.53 -12.51
CA LEU A 15 -22.86 10.70 -12.33
C LEU A 15 -21.51 11.44 -12.48
N TRP A 16 -21.52 12.73 -12.83
CA TRP A 16 -20.31 13.52 -13.08
C TRP A 16 -19.80 14.33 -11.87
N MET A 17 -20.43 14.20 -10.70
CA MET A 17 -19.89 14.76 -9.46
C MET A 17 -19.10 13.70 -8.69
N GLN A 18 -18.01 13.20 -9.27
CA GLN A 18 -17.04 12.46 -8.47
C GLN A 18 -16.20 13.46 -7.68
N PRO A 19 -16.19 13.39 -6.34
CA PRO A 19 -15.32 14.24 -5.53
C PRO A 19 -13.87 13.97 -5.92
N ALA A 20 -13.10 15.03 -6.14
CA ALA A 20 -11.68 14.92 -6.42
C ALA A 20 -10.98 14.11 -5.31
N PRO A 21 -10.05 13.20 -5.64
CA PRO A 21 -9.34 12.44 -4.63
C PRO A 21 -8.61 13.42 -3.72
N LYS A 22 -8.93 13.40 -2.42
CA LYS A 22 -8.26 14.24 -1.43
C LYS A 22 -6.76 13.93 -1.46
N PRO A 23 -5.88 14.94 -1.36
CA PRO A 23 -4.44 14.71 -1.30
C PRO A 23 -4.12 13.79 -0.12
N LEU A 24 -3.28 12.79 -0.38
CA LEU A 24 -2.88 11.81 0.62
C LEU A 24 -2.24 12.52 1.83
N PRO A 25 -2.71 12.29 3.06
CA PRO A 25 -2.08 12.86 4.23
C PRO A 25 -0.67 12.25 4.43
N ALA A 26 0.29 13.08 4.83
CA ALA A 26 1.68 12.64 5.09
C ALA A 26 1.81 11.60 6.22
N ARG A 27 0.78 11.51 7.07
CA ARG A 27 0.57 10.48 8.10
C ARG A 27 -0.93 10.27 8.27
N GLY A 28 -1.41 9.04 8.12
CA GLY A 28 -2.83 8.70 8.32
C GLY A 28 -3.26 7.54 7.43
N THR A 29 -4.37 6.90 7.78
CA THR A 29 -5.00 5.85 6.98
C THR A 29 -5.31 6.40 5.59
N VAL A 30 -4.87 5.70 4.54
CA VAL A 30 -5.38 5.95 3.19
C VAL A 30 -6.85 5.52 3.21
N GLU A 31 -7.76 6.48 3.38
CA GLU A 31 -9.17 6.25 3.06
C GLU A 31 -9.27 6.25 1.53
N CYS A 32 -9.04 5.09 0.94
CA CYS A 32 -9.59 4.82 -0.38
C CYS A 32 -11.10 4.70 -0.20
N ASP A 33 -11.78 5.82 -0.38
CA ASP A 33 -13.24 5.89 -0.35
C ASP A 33 -13.78 4.78 -1.26
N THR A 34 -14.46 3.80 -0.69
CA THR A 34 -14.99 2.64 -1.41
C THR A 34 -16.11 3.03 -2.38
N GLY A 35 -16.53 4.30 -2.37
CA GLY A 35 -17.40 4.92 -3.37
C GLY A 35 -16.89 4.91 -4.82
N VAL A 36 -15.68 4.42 -5.10
CA VAL A 36 -15.19 4.21 -6.49
C VAL A 36 -15.62 2.86 -7.09
N MET A 37 -16.14 1.91 -6.30
CA MET A 37 -16.71 0.66 -6.84
C MET A 37 -17.85 0.85 -7.87
N PRO A 38 -18.81 1.80 -7.70
CA PRO A 38 -19.82 2.05 -8.72
C PRO A 38 -19.23 2.46 -10.08
N ALA A 39 -18.05 3.10 -10.13
CA ALA A 39 -17.45 3.53 -11.40
C ALA A 39 -16.98 2.37 -12.28
N VAL A 40 -16.53 1.26 -11.69
CA VAL A 40 -16.11 0.05 -12.43
C VAL A 40 -17.35 -0.70 -12.93
N VAL A 41 -18.40 -0.77 -12.12
CA VAL A 41 -19.69 -1.36 -12.49
C VAL A 41 -20.35 -0.54 -13.60
N ASP A 42 -20.32 0.79 -13.53
CA ASP A 42 -20.84 1.69 -14.56
C ASP A 42 -20.00 1.63 -15.85
N GLY A 43 -18.68 1.48 -15.75
CA GLY A 43 -17.79 1.31 -16.91
C GLY A 43 -18.09 0.04 -17.70
N LEU A 44 -18.28 -1.09 -17.01
CA LEU A 44 -18.68 -2.36 -17.65
C LEU A 44 -20.06 -2.26 -18.31
N THR A 45 -21.02 -1.61 -17.64
CA THR A 45 -22.36 -1.41 -18.17
C THR A 45 -22.34 -0.54 -19.43
N GLY A 46 -21.50 0.51 -19.45
CA GLY A 46 -21.26 1.37 -20.61
C GLY A 46 -20.61 0.66 -21.79
N VAL A 47 -19.61 -0.20 -21.55
CA VAL A 47 -18.95 -0.98 -22.61
C VAL A 47 -19.91 -2.02 -23.21
N VAL A 48 -20.70 -2.69 -22.37
CA VAL A 48 -21.70 -3.67 -22.86
C VAL A 48 -22.80 -2.96 -23.64
N ALA A 49 -23.36 -1.87 -23.12
CA ALA A 49 -24.40 -1.11 -23.82
C ALA A 49 -23.89 -0.48 -25.13
N GLY A 50 -22.71 0.12 -25.12
CA GLY A 50 -22.07 0.70 -26.30
C GLY A 50 -21.69 -0.35 -27.34
N GLY A 51 -21.15 -1.50 -26.91
CA GLY A 51 -20.84 -2.63 -27.77
C GLY A 51 -22.09 -3.22 -28.42
N LEU A 52 -23.17 -3.39 -27.66
CA LEU A 52 -24.46 -3.84 -28.19
C LEU A 52 -25.08 -2.82 -29.17
N ALA A 53 -24.96 -1.52 -28.90
CA ALA A 53 -25.43 -0.48 -29.81
C ALA A 53 -24.62 -0.44 -31.12
N TRP A 54 -23.29 -0.60 -31.05
CA TRP A 54 -22.43 -0.69 -32.24
C TRP A 54 -22.69 -1.97 -33.03
N LEU A 55 -22.90 -3.10 -32.35
CA LEU A 55 -23.29 -4.37 -32.97
C LEU A 55 -24.64 -4.24 -33.69
N ALA A 56 -25.62 -3.58 -33.07
CA ALA A 56 -26.92 -3.33 -33.69
C ALA A 56 -26.82 -2.42 -34.94
N LEU A 57 -25.91 -1.44 -34.93
CA LEU A 57 -25.62 -0.57 -36.08
C LEU A 57 -24.89 -1.30 -37.22
N SER A 58 -23.99 -2.23 -36.89
CA SER A 58 -23.18 -2.97 -37.87
C SER A 58 -23.91 -4.17 -38.47
N LEU A 59 -24.84 -4.79 -37.73
CA LEU A 59 -25.67 -5.91 -38.21
C LEU A 59 -27.05 -5.47 -38.73
N GLY A 60 -27.43 -4.20 -38.51
CA GLY A 60 -28.64 -3.64 -39.12
C GLY A 60 -28.51 -3.66 -40.64
N PRO A 61 -29.57 -4.05 -41.37
CA PRO A 61 -29.53 -4.04 -42.83
C PRO A 61 -29.21 -2.61 -43.28
N VAL A 62 -28.07 -2.44 -43.95
CA VAL A 62 -27.76 -1.21 -44.68
C VAL A 62 -28.88 -1.04 -45.69
N ALA A 63 -29.85 -0.16 -45.40
CA ALA A 63 -30.89 0.20 -46.33
C ALA A 63 -30.19 0.89 -47.51
N THR A 64 -30.03 0.15 -48.61
CA THR A 64 -29.26 0.57 -49.79
C THR A 64 -30.01 1.53 -50.72
N ASP A 65 -31.20 2.00 -50.35
CA ASP A 65 -31.88 3.07 -51.07
C ASP A 65 -32.21 4.22 -50.11
N PRO A 66 -31.33 5.24 -50.03
CA PRO A 66 -31.63 6.45 -49.28
C PRO A 66 -32.66 7.28 -50.07
N ASP A 67 -33.88 7.36 -49.55
CA ASP A 67 -34.86 8.37 -49.96
C ASP A 67 -34.36 9.74 -49.47
N PRO A 68 -34.10 10.73 -50.35
CA PRO A 68 -33.44 11.99 -49.98
C PRO A 68 -34.25 12.90 -49.03
N ASP A 69 -35.53 12.59 -48.77
CA ASP A 69 -36.39 13.33 -47.85
C ASP A 69 -36.40 12.79 -46.41
N ASP A 70 -35.72 11.66 -46.13
CA ASP A 70 -35.74 11.02 -44.80
C ASP A 70 -34.42 11.25 -44.03
N GLN A 71 -34.22 12.48 -43.52
CA GLN A 71 -33.04 12.89 -42.71
C GLN A 71 -32.99 12.28 -41.29
N GLY A 72 -33.76 11.23 -41.00
CA GLY A 72 -33.91 10.63 -39.67
C GLY A 72 -32.73 9.80 -39.11
N PRO A 73 -31.96 9.02 -39.91
CA PRO A 73 -31.07 8.00 -39.33
C PRO A 73 -29.65 8.47 -38.98
N VAL A 74 -29.15 9.57 -39.55
CA VAL A 74 -27.75 10.02 -39.35
C VAL A 74 -27.53 10.65 -37.96
N LEU A 75 -28.57 11.27 -37.38
CA LEU A 75 -28.52 11.88 -36.06
C LEU A 75 -28.43 10.86 -34.91
N LEU A 76 -28.93 9.64 -35.10
CA LEU A 76 -28.88 8.55 -34.11
C LEU A 76 -27.48 7.97 -33.93
N GLY A 77 -26.68 7.87 -35.01
CA GLY A 77 -25.32 7.34 -34.96
C GLY A 77 -24.32 8.25 -34.21
N VAL A 78 -24.46 9.57 -34.38
CA VAL A 78 -23.58 10.55 -33.71
C VAL A 78 -23.84 10.61 -32.20
N GLY A 79 -25.10 10.44 -31.77
CA GLY A 79 -25.46 10.42 -30.35
C GLY A 79 -24.77 9.29 -29.58
N ILE A 80 -24.72 8.08 -30.14
CA ILE A 80 -24.15 6.89 -29.48
C ILE A 80 -22.62 7.02 -29.31
N GLY A 81 -21.93 7.64 -30.27
CA GLY A 81 -20.48 7.85 -30.22
C GLY A 81 -20.03 8.71 -29.04
N VAL A 82 -20.78 9.76 -28.70
CA VAL A 82 -20.42 10.68 -27.60
C VAL A 82 -20.54 10.01 -26.23
N PHE A 83 -21.56 9.16 -26.04
CA PHE A 83 -21.70 8.41 -24.78
C PHE A 83 -20.57 7.40 -24.57
N ALA A 84 -20.15 6.68 -25.62
CA ALA A 84 -19.07 5.70 -25.53
C ALA A 84 -17.74 6.32 -25.08
N VAL A 85 -17.41 7.52 -25.56
CA VAL A 85 -16.19 8.24 -25.14
C VAL A 85 -16.25 8.62 -23.66
N GLY A 86 -17.40 9.11 -23.18
CA GLY A 86 -17.61 9.42 -21.76
C GLY A 86 -17.35 8.21 -20.85
N TYR A 87 -17.93 7.05 -21.19
CA TYR A 87 -17.72 5.81 -20.43
C TYR A 87 -16.27 5.30 -20.49
N LEU A 88 -15.60 5.42 -21.64
CA LEU A 88 -14.20 5.01 -21.75
C LEU A 88 -13.32 5.88 -20.85
N THR A 89 -13.53 7.20 -20.85
CA THR A 89 -12.76 8.11 -19.99
C THR A 89 -12.99 7.82 -18.52
N SER A 90 -14.24 7.60 -18.07
CA SER A 90 -14.52 7.26 -16.66
C SER A 90 -13.90 5.92 -16.25
N ALA A 91 -13.90 4.91 -17.13
CA ALA A 91 -13.25 3.64 -16.87
C ALA A 91 -11.72 3.78 -16.70
N ILE A 92 -11.06 4.58 -17.54
CA ILE A 92 -9.62 4.85 -17.44
C ILE A 92 -9.29 5.56 -16.12
N TYR A 93 -10.09 6.57 -15.74
CA TYR A 93 -9.93 7.25 -14.45
C TYR A 93 -10.13 6.29 -13.27
N GLY A 94 -11.15 5.42 -13.31
CA GLY A 94 -11.39 4.42 -12.27
C GLY A 94 -10.22 3.45 -12.07
N VAL A 95 -9.66 2.92 -13.17
CA VAL A 95 -8.53 1.97 -13.11
C VAL A 95 -7.26 2.62 -12.59
N THR A 96 -6.96 3.87 -12.97
CA THR A 96 -5.75 4.56 -12.50
C THR A 96 -5.83 4.87 -11.00
N VAL A 97 -6.98 5.32 -10.51
CA VAL A 97 -7.22 5.54 -9.08
C VAL A 97 -7.11 4.24 -8.28
N ALA A 98 -7.73 3.15 -8.75
CA ALA A 98 -7.66 1.84 -8.10
C ALA A 98 -6.21 1.31 -8.00
N ARG A 99 -5.41 1.48 -9.07
CA ARG A 99 -3.99 1.11 -9.05
C ARG A 99 -3.19 1.97 -8.06
N GLY A 100 -3.43 3.28 -8.02
CA GLY A 100 -2.79 4.17 -7.04
C GLY A 100 -3.10 3.74 -5.61
N CYS A 101 -4.35 3.39 -5.32
CA CYS A 101 -4.78 2.89 -4.01
C CYS A 101 -4.09 1.57 -3.62
N THR A 102 -4.11 0.56 -4.50
CA THR A 102 -3.46 -0.74 -4.21
C THR A 102 -1.95 -0.59 -3.96
N GLN A 103 -1.27 0.26 -4.74
CA GLN A 103 0.14 0.55 -4.53
C GLN A 103 0.39 1.27 -3.20
N ALA A 104 -0.46 2.25 -2.84
CA ALA A 104 -0.36 2.94 -1.56
C ALA A 104 -0.55 1.97 -0.38
N TYR A 105 -1.55 1.09 -0.42
CA TYR A 105 -1.76 0.05 0.60
C TYR A 105 -0.56 -0.88 0.72
N ALA A 106 0.00 -1.36 -0.39
CA ALA A 106 1.18 -2.23 -0.37
C ALA A 106 2.39 -1.54 0.29
N THR A 107 2.60 -0.24 0.02
CA THR A 107 3.70 0.51 0.66
C THR A 107 3.47 0.75 2.15
N MET A 108 2.23 0.98 2.58
CA MET A 108 1.87 1.13 3.99
C MET A 108 2.13 -0.16 4.75
N GLN A 109 1.66 -1.29 4.22
CA GLN A 109 1.85 -2.61 4.81
C GLN A 109 3.34 -2.95 4.94
N ALA A 110 4.14 -2.71 3.89
CA ALA A 110 5.59 -2.92 3.93
C ALA A 110 6.28 -2.07 5.01
N ARG A 111 5.82 -0.84 5.24
CA ARG A 111 6.36 0.04 6.31
C ARG A 111 5.98 -0.46 7.70
N GLU A 112 4.75 -0.92 7.90
CA GLU A 112 4.30 -1.50 9.17
C GLU A 112 5.07 -2.77 9.50
N ASP A 113 5.29 -3.65 8.51
CA ASP A 113 6.06 -4.87 8.68
C ASP A 113 7.53 -4.57 9.04
N ALA A 114 8.16 -3.60 8.36
CA ALA A 114 9.49 -3.14 8.70
C ALA A 114 9.55 -2.51 10.11
N ALA A 115 8.53 -1.76 10.52
CA ALA A 115 8.45 -1.19 11.86
C ALA A 115 8.35 -2.28 12.94
N ARG A 116 7.51 -3.30 12.73
CA ARG A 116 7.39 -4.45 13.64
C ARG A 116 8.70 -5.24 13.75
N GLN A 117 9.40 -5.45 12.65
CA GLN A 117 10.71 -6.12 12.67
C GLN A 117 11.74 -5.32 13.46
N ASN A 118 11.80 -4.00 13.27
CA ASN A 118 12.69 -3.13 14.03
C ASN A 118 12.36 -3.12 15.53
N GLU A 119 11.07 -3.13 15.88
CA GLU A 119 10.63 -3.22 17.26
C GLU A 119 11.07 -4.54 17.90
N GLN A 120 10.85 -5.68 17.24
CA GLN A 120 11.30 -6.98 17.73
C GLN A 120 12.83 -7.04 17.90
N ALA A 121 13.58 -6.54 16.92
CA ALA A 121 15.04 -6.48 17.01
C ALA A 121 15.50 -5.62 18.20
N SER A 122 14.80 -4.52 18.49
CA SER A 122 15.10 -3.65 19.64
C SER A 122 14.85 -4.33 20.98
N VAL A 123 13.78 -5.13 21.10
CA VAL A 123 13.45 -5.90 22.30
C VAL A 123 14.51 -6.97 22.55
N VAL A 124 14.87 -7.74 21.51
CA VAL A 124 15.94 -8.76 21.61
C VAL A 124 17.26 -8.12 22.03
N ARG A 125 17.66 -7.01 21.38
CA ARG A 125 18.89 -6.29 21.74
C ARG A 125 18.88 -5.82 23.18
N THR A 126 17.74 -5.32 23.67
CA THR A 126 17.61 -4.84 25.06
C THR A 126 17.72 -5.99 26.07
N ALA A 127 17.12 -7.14 25.78
CA ALA A 127 17.21 -8.34 26.62
C ALA A 127 18.66 -8.86 26.69
N THR A 128 19.31 -8.98 25.53
CA THR A 128 20.71 -9.38 25.40
C THR A 128 21.63 -8.46 26.21
N ARG A 129 21.47 -7.14 26.05
CA ARG A 129 22.27 -6.14 26.78
C ARG A 129 22.02 -6.17 28.29
N THR A 130 20.78 -6.44 28.71
CA THR A 130 20.43 -6.58 30.13
C THR A 130 21.17 -7.77 30.75
N ARG A 131 21.19 -8.91 30.07
CA ARG A 131 21.93 -10.10 30.53
C ARG A 131 23.44 -9.87 30.51
N ALA A 132 23.98 -9.21 29.49
CA ALA A 132 25.40 -8.83 29.43
C ALA A 132 25.81 -7.94 30.61
N ASN A 133 24.95 -6.99 30.98
CA ASN A 133 25.17 -6.13 32.14
C ASN A 133 25.14 -6.90 33.47
N GLN A 134 24.25 -7.88 33.62
CA GLN A 134 24.21 -8.74 34.82
C GLN A 134 25.50 -9.55 34.98
N LEU A 135 25.96 -10.18 33.90
CA LEU A 135 27.23 -10.91 33.89
C LEU A 135 28.43 -9.99 34.17
N THR A 136 28.43 -8.78 33.62
CA THR A 136 29.48 -7.78 33.88
C THR A 136 29.54 -7.40 35.36
N LYS A 137 28.39 -7.21 36.02
CA LYS A 137 28.34 -6.95 37.46
C LYS A 137 28.89 -8.12 38.27
N GLN A 138 28.59 -9.36 37.87
CA GLN A 138 29.14 -10.55 38.52
C GLN A 138 30.66 -10.64 38.35
N ALA A 139 31.17 -10.41 37.14
CA ALA A 139 32.59 -10.38 36.86
C ALA A 139 33.31 -9.27 37.64
N SER A 140 32.72 -8.07 37.72
CA SER A 140 33.25 -6.96 38.51
C SER A 140 33.31 -7.32 40.01
N ALA A 141 32.26 -7.92 40.56
CA ALA A 141 32.24 -8.39 41.95
C ALA A 141 33.30 -9.49 42.20
N ALA A 142 33.45 -10.44 41.27
CA ALA A 142 34.48 -11.49 41.35
C ALA A 142 35.89 -10.89 41.28
N ALA A 143 36.13 -9.92 40.39
CA ALA A 143 37.40 -9.21 40.31
C ALA A 143 37.74 -8.46 41.60
N ILE A 144 36.76 -7.82 42.25
CA ILE A 144 36.94 -7.18 43.57
C ILE A 144 37.32 -8.22 44.64
N ALA A 145 36.71 -9.41 44.59
CA ALA A 145 37.04 -10.53 45.46
C ALA A 145 38.34 -11.26 45.08
N SER A 146 39.08 -10.77 44.06
CA SER A 146 40.27 -11.42 43.50
C SER A 146 40.03 -12.84 42.94
N ASP A 147 38.79 -13.17 42.59
CA ASP A 147 38.41 -14.42 41.93
C ASP A 147 38.49 -14.27 40.40
N CYS A 148 39.72 -14.33 39.89
CA CYS A 148 39.96 -14.20 38.46
C CYS A 148 39.50 -15.42 37.64
N ALA A 149 39.35 -16.60 38.26
CA ALA A 149 38.83 -17.78 37.57
C ALA A 149 37.39 -17.56 37.09
N THR A 150 36.54 -16.99 37.95
CA THR A 150 35.17 -16.62 37.59
C THR A 150 35.13 -15.55 36.51
N VAL A 151 36.03 -14.54 36.56
CA VAL A 151 36.12 -13.51 35.50
C VAL A 151 36.44 -14.14 34.14
N THR A 152 37.41 -15.04 34.09
CA THR A 152 37.81 -15.75 32.86
C THR A 152 36.69 -16.64 32.31
N LEU A 153 35.85 -17.23 33.18
CA LEU A 153 34.67 -18.00 32.75
C LEU A 153 33.56 -17.11 32.17
N ILE A 154 33.40 -15.89 32.68
CA ILE A 154 32.36 -14.94 32.25
C ILE A 154 32.79 -14.19 30.97
N ASP A 155 34.08 -13.94 30.78
CA ASP A 155 34.65 -13.20 29.62
C ASP A 155 34.07 -13.64 28.26
N PRO A 156 34.16 -14.92 27.85
CA PRO A 156 33.63 -15.34 26.55
C PRO A 156 32.11 -15.22 26.48
N GLN A 157 31.39 -15.38 27.59
CA GLN A 157 29.92 -15.29 27.61
C GLN A 157 29.44 -13.88 27.33
N VAL A 158 30.08 -12.86 27.91
CA VAL A 158 29.71 -11.46 27.66
C VAL A 158 30.09 -11.06 26.23
N ARG A 159 31.26 -11.52 25.74
CA ARG A 159 31.73 -11.26 24.38
C ARG A 159 30.81 -11.86 23.31
N GLU A 160 30.35 -13.09 23.51
CA GLU A 160 29.42 -13.77 22.59
C GLU A 160 28.03 -13.14 22.64
N LEU A 161 27.59 -12.70 23.81
CA LEU A 161 26.26 -12.16 24.02
C LEU A 161 26.10 -10.76 23.38
N ASP A 162 27.01 -9.83 23.64
CA ASP A 162 26.99 -8.49 23.05
C ASP A 162 28.42 -7.92 22.91
N ARG A 163 29.00 -8.06 21.72
CA ARG A 163 30.39 -7.65 21.43
C ARG A 163 30.61 -6.14 21.60
N ASP A 164 29.66 -5.33 21.16
CA ASP A 164 29.76 -3.86 21.29
C ASP A 164 29.75 -3.46 22.77
N PHE A 165 28.88 -4.09 23.56
CA PHE A 165 28.83 -3.87 25.00
C PHE A 165 30.08 -4.37 25.71
N TYR A 166 30.61 -5.52 25.28
CA TYR A 166 31.85 -6.08 25.79
C TYR A 166 33.03 -5.10 25.64
N ASP A 167 33.23 -4.57 24.43
CA ASP A 167 34.32 -3.63 24.16
C ASP A 167 34.12 -2.27 24.86
N ALA A 168 32.87 -1.79 24.93
CA ALA A 168 32.57 -0.47 25.47
C ALA A 168 32.45 -0.42 27.00
N VAL A 169 32.05 -1.51 27.65
CA VAL A 169 31.70 -1.53 29.09
C VAL A 169 32.52 -2.58 29.83
N PHE A 170 32.46 -3.85 29.43
CA PHE A 170 33.09 -4.94 30.16
C PHE A 170 34.62 -4.77 30.24
N LEU A 171 35.26 -4.52 29.10
CA LEU A 171 36.71 -4.31 29.04
C LEU A 171 37.16 -2.99 29.67
N ARG A 172 36.25 -2.05 29.98
CA ARG A 172 36.64 -0.79 30.64
C ARG A 172 36.78 -0.92 32.16
N ASP A 173 36.29 -2.01 32.74
CA ASP A 173 36.48 -2.27 34.17
C ASP A 173 37.94 -2.67 34.44
N VAL A 174 38.62 -1.89 35.27
CA VAL A 174 40.06 -2.04 35.56
C VAL A 174 40.34 -3.33 36.35
N GLY A 175 39.40 -3.76 37.21
CA GLY A 175 39.51 -5.00 37.97
C GLY A 175 39.44 -6.22 37.04
N ILE A 176 38.46 -6.22 36.14
CA ILE A 176 38.32 -7.25 35.10
C ILE A 176 39.58 -7.30 34.22
N GLN A 177 40.08 -6.16 33.75
CA GLN A 177 41.31 -6.13 32.95
C GLN A 177 42.52 -6.74 33.67
N ARG A 178 42.67 -6.52 34.98
CA ARG A 178 43.79 -7.11 35.74
C ARG A 178 43.71 -8.63 35.77
N CYS A 179 42.51 -9.17 35.99
CA CYS A 179 42.30 -10.61 35.95
C CYS A 179 42.60 -11.19 34.55
N LEU A 180 42.16 -10.52 33.48
CA LEU A 180 42.38 -11.01 32.11
C LEU A 180 43.81 -10.86 31.58
N LYS A 181 44.62 -9.98 32.19
CA LYS A 181 46.04 -9.79 31.83
C LYS A 181 46.98 -10.78 32.52
N THR A 182 46.50 -11.48 33.55
CA THR A 182 47.32 -12.40 34.34
C THR A 182 46.96 -13.82 33.90
N PRO A 183 47.83 -14.49 33.11
CA PRO A 183 47.57 -15.85 32.62
C PRO A 183 47.55 -16.89 33.74
#